data_AF-A0A162GMZ4-F1
#
_entry.id   AF-A0A162GMZ4-F1
#
_cell.length_a   1.000
_cell.length_b   1.000
_cell.length_c   1.000
_cell.angle_alpha   90.00
_cell.angle_beta   90.00
_cell.angle_gamma   90.00
#
_symmetry.space_group_name_H-M   'P 1'
#
loop_
_entity.id
_entity.type
_entity.pdbx_description
1 polymer ?
#
loop_
_entity_poly.entity_id
_entity_poly.type
_entity_poly.pdbx_seq_one_letter_code
_entity_poly.pdbx_strand_id
1 'polypeptide(L)'
;MRIKISARKSDLARLQAYTVGEALQKKHPALEVEYRFKESLGDINLTDPLWKIPEKGVFTEDFYGELLRDETDMVVHSWKDLPTEGKVDTLIAATLPRADQRDLLLLKTSHFEKIKANRALKVFSSSPRREYNLTDFFKSHLPFNLQSVKFESVRGNIPTRVRKLLESSETDGLIVAKAALDRLLTAPQAEFKEVQELLRGYMQQLTWAVLPLSINPNAAAQGALAVEILTTRRDLNDLLKSIHDEDTYRCAQKEREILSSFGGGCHQKIGVAVMTRPYGDITLLKGLTDQGQVLDARELQLKDKAPQFNENQMWSSDVKADRNNLHFSGLPVNTNAVFVARSEAWPSELQSPGFVWTAGLKTWKNLAQKGIWVHGSSESLGEQENARIDILAGTSLQWAKLSHDEGFAANSAELPLVATYTLKPTGSLEGLTDKESFFWSSGSQFLQAAQEAPEILNKNHACGPGNTYKVIRAYMENKNAFDPSRLRIFLDQDDWRKQCTK
;
A
#
# COMPACT_ATOMS: atom_id res chain seq x y z
N MET A 1 21.41 18.65 -25.95
CA MET A 1 20.33 19.45 -25.33
C MET A 1 20.62 19.52 -23.85
N ARG A 2 20.47 20.69 -23.22
CA ARG A 2 20.65 20.86 -21.78
C ARG A 2 19.33 21.29 -21.16
N ILE A 3 18.94 20.66 -20.06
CA ILE A 3 17.73 20.99 -19.30
C ILE A 3 18.09 21.35 -17.85
N LYS A 4 17.35 22.30 -17.29
CA LYS A 4 17.44 22.73 -15.89
C LYS A 4 16.29 22.13 -15.10
N ILE A 5 16.62 21.36 -14.06
CA ILE A 5 15.65 20.77 -13.13
C ILE A 5 15.77 21.48 -11.79
N SER A 6 14.71 22.17 -11.38
CA SER A 6 14.60 22.75 -10.04
C SER A 6 13.92 21.79 -9.05
N ALA A 7 14.37 21.80 -7.80
CA ALA A 7 13.71 21.15 -6.68
C ALA A 7 14.08 21.82 -5.34
N ARG A 8 13.38 21.42 -4.27
CA ARG A 8 13.74 21.86 -2.91
C ARG A 8 15.10 21.33 -2.49
N LYS A 9 15.79 22.06 -1.61
CA LYS A 9 17.13 21.75 -1.10
C LYS A 9 17.19 20.56 -0.14
N SER A 10 16.05 20.12 0.41
CA SER A 10 16.02 18.93 1.29
C SER A 10 16.50 17.68 0.56
N ASP A 11 17.24 16.79 1.23
CA ASP A 11 17.79 15.56 0.64
C ASP A 11 16.76 14.75 -0.14
N LEU A 12 15.55 14.60 0.39
CA LEU A 12 14.47 13.87 -0.29
C LEU A 12 14.08 14.53 -1.61
N ALA A 13 13.95 15.86 -1.67
CA ALA A 13 13.58 16.55 -2.89
C ALA A 13 14.72 16.56 -3.93
N ARG A 14 15.98 16.67 -3.47
CA ARG A 14 17.16 16.51 -4.33
C ARG A 14 17.19 15.14 -4.98
N LEU A 15 16.99 14.10 -4.18
CA LEU A 15 16.93 12.72 -4.65
C LEU A 15 15.79 12.48 -5.64
N GLN A 16 14.63 13.10 -5.41
CA GLN A 16 13.51 13.05 -6.36
C GLN A 16 13.87 13.69 -7.71
N ALA A 17 14.56 14.83 -7.70
CA ALA A 17 15.05 15.46 -8.92
C ALA A 17 16.07 14.57 -9.64
N TYR A 18 17.02 13.98 -8.92
CA TYR A 18 17.96 13.01 -9.50
C TYR A 18 17.25 11.81 -10.10
N THR A 19 16.21 11.27 -9.44
CA THR A 19 15.44 10.13 -9.97
C THR A 19 14.82 10.46 -11.33
N VAL A 20 14.30 11.68 -11.50
CA VAL A 20 13.73 12.15 -12.78
C VAL A 20 14.83 12.36 -13.82
N GLY A 21 15.93 13.02 -13.46
CA GLY A 21 17.05 13.24 -14.36
C GLY A 21 17.71 11.95 -14.84
N GLU A 22 17.92 10.98 -13.94
CA GLU A 22 18.44 9.64 -14.27
C GLU A 22 17.50 8.87 -15.20
N ALA A 23 16.19 8.94 -14.97
CA ALA A 23 15.20 8.34 -15.87
C ALA A 23 15.27 8.94 -17.28
N LEU A 24 15.41 10.27 -17.37
CA LEU A 24 15.58 10.98 -18.64
C LEU A 24 16.89 10.61 -19.32
N GLN A 25 18.02 10.64 -18.62
CA GLN A 25 19.33 10.30 -19.17
C GLN A 25 19.42 8.85 -19.63
N LYS A 26 18.73 7.93 -18.96
CA LYS A 26 18.62 6.53 -19.40
C LYS A 26 17.90 6.39 -20.75
N LYS A 27 16.91 7.24 -21.03
CA LYS A 27 16.19 7.26 -22.31
C LYS A 27 16.88 8.12 -23.36
N HIS A 28 17.62 9.14 -22.93
CA HIS A 28 18.28 10.14 -23.77
C HIS A 28 19.73 10.36 -23.29
N PRO A 29 20.68 9.48 -23.64
CA PRO A 29 22.04 9.51 -23.08
C PRO A 29 22.84 10.79 -23.37
N ALA A 30 22.49 11.53 -24.42
CA ALA A 30 23.11 12.80 -24.79
C ALA A 30 22.47 14.03 -24.11
N LEU A 31 21.50 13.81 -23.21
CA LEU A 31 20.85 14.87 -22.45
C LEU A 31 21.72 15.32 -21.29
N GLU A 32 22.07 16.59 -21.26
CA GLU A 32 22.72 17.22 -20.12
C GLU A 32 21.65 17.72 -19.14
N VAL A 33 21.82 17.42 -17.86
CA VAL A 33 20.90 17.83 -16.79
C VAL A 33 21.64 18.73 -15.81
N GLU A 34 21.16 19.96 -15.63
CA GLU A 34 21.60 20.90 -14.61
C GLU A 34 20.58 20.91 -13.47
N TYR A 35 21.03 20.68 -12.24
CA TYR A 35 20.15 20.71 -11.07
C TYR A 35 20.25 22.04 -10.32
N ARG A 36 19.10 22.58 -9.91
CA ARG A 36 18.99 23.80 -9.10
C ARG A 36 18.22 23.49 -7.82
N PHE A 37 18.88 23.67 -6.68
CA PHE A 37 18.31 23.36 -5.37
C PHE A 37 18.20 24.62 -4.51
N LYS A 38 16.99 24.90 -4.02
CA LYS A 38 16.72 26.07 -3.18
C LYS A 38 15.84 25.75 -1.98
N GLU A 39 15.94 26.59 -0.95
CA GLU A 39 14.99 26.56 0.17
C GLU A 39 13.68 27.19 -0.28
N SER A 40 12.56 26.61 0.14
CA SER A 40 11.23 27.19 -0.08
C SER A 40 10.80 28.01 1.14
N LEU A 41 9.83 28.91 1.00
CA LEU A 41 9.25 29.66 2.12
C LEU A 41 8.82 28.76 3.29
N GLY A 42 8.30 27.55 2.99
CA GLY A 42 7.89 26.58 4.00
C GLY A 42 9.03 25.85 4.72
N ASP A 43 10.26 25.94 4.20
CA ASP A 43 11.48 25.48 4.87
C ASP A 43 12.02 26.52 5.86
N ILE A 44 11.71 27.80 5.64
CA ILE A 44 12.20 28.94 6.44
C ILE A 44 11.31 29.17 7.67
N ASN A 45 9.97 29.06 7.55
CA ASN A 45 9.06 29.23 8.69
C ASN A 45 8.79 27.90 9.42
N LEU A 46 9.64 27.57 10.42
CA LEU A 46 9.51 26.37 11.26
C LEU A 46 8.60 26.56 12.48
N THR A 47 8.24 27.80 12.83
CA THR A 47 7.58 28.18 14.10
C THR A 47 6.05 28.14 14.03
N ASP A 48 5.44 28.49 12.89
CA ASP A 48 3.98 28.53 12.78
C ASP A 48 3.37 27.19 12.36
N PRO A 49 2.30 26.70 13.01
CA PRO A 49 1.54 25.54 12.53
C PRO A 49 1.18 25.67 11.04
N LEU A 50 1.23 24.57 10.27
CA LEU A 50 1.08 24.62 8.80
C LEU A 50 -0.30 25.17 8.40
N TRP A 51 -1.28 25.00 9.28
CA TRP A 51 -2.64 25.53 9.17
C TRP A 51 -2.77 27.03 9.51
N LYS A 52 -1.75 27.64 10.13
CA LYS A 52 -1.69 29.10 10.40
C LYS A 52 -0.99 29.89 9.29
N ILE A 53 -0.32 29.23 8.36
CA ILE A 53 0.32 29.90 7.23
C ILE A 53 -0.77 30.12 6.16
N PRO A 54 -1.18 31.38 5.88
CA PRO A 54 -2.41 31.65 5.11
C PRO A 54 -2.34 31.32 3.61
N GLU A 55 -1.18 30.95 3.09
CA GLU A 55 -0.97 30.85 1.63
C GLU A 55 -1.00 29.38 1.17
N LYS A 56 -2.03 29.02 0.40
CA LYS A 56 -2.00 27.81 -0.45
C LYS A 56 -0.71 27.87 -1.29
N GLY A 57 0.15 26.85 -1.23
CA GLY A 57 1.34 26.76 -2.10
C GLY A 57 2.69 27.20 -1.51
N VAL A 58 2.83 27.29 -0.18
CA VAL A 58 4.10 27.69 0.51
C VAL A 58 5.36 26.94 0.04
N PHE A 59 5.21 25.73 -0.49
CA PHE A 59 6.34 24.92 -1.01
C PHE A 59 6.52 25.02 -2.54
N THR A 60 5.61 25.66 -3.27
CA THR A 60 5.47 25.54 -4.74
C THR A 60 5.48 26.90 -5.46
N GLU A 61 5.07 28.00 -4.82
CA GLU A 61 5.01 29.32 -5.47
C GLU A 61 6.36 29.82 -5.98
N ASP A 62 7.43 29.64 -5.18
CA ASP A 62 8.78 30.06 -5.59
C ASP A 62 9.24 29.36 -6.87
N PHE A 63 8.87 28.09 -7.05
CA PHE A 63 9.24 27.29 -8.22
C PHE A 63 8.37 27.62 -9.43
N TYR A 64 7.09 27.91 -9.21
CA TYR A 64 6.21 28.40 -10.25
C TYR A 64 6.75 29.70 -10.88
N GLY A 65 7.24 30.62 -10.06
CA GLY A 65 7.88 31.84 -10.54
C GLY A 65 9.13 31.58 -11.39
N GLU A 66 9.93 30.56 -11.08
CA GLU A 66 11.11 30.20 -11.88
C GLU A 66 10.73 29.69 -13.27
N LEU A 67 9.67 28.89 -13.36
CA LEU A 67 9.15 28.43 -14.64
C LEU A 67 8.71 29.61 -15.49
N LEU A 68 7.93 30.55 -14.93
CA LEU A 68 7.44 31.73 -15.65
C LEU A 68 8.56 32.68 -16.12
N ARG A 69 9.70 32.71 -15.42
CA ARG A 69 10.87 33.55 -15.77
C ARG A 69 11.91 32.82 -16.64
N ASP A 70 11.62 31.60 -17.10
CA ASP A 70 12.56 30.73 -17.83
C ASP A 70 13.89 30.51 -17.07
N GLU A 71 13.86 30.62 -15.73
CA GLU A 71 15.02 30.35 -14.88
C GLU A 71 15.28 28.85 -14.76
N THR A 72 14.24 28.03 -14.91
CA THR A 72 14.30 26.57 -14.91
C THR A 72 13.39 26.00 -16.00
N ASP A 73 13.71 24.81 -16.51
CA ASP A 73 12.94 24.18 -17.58
C ASP A 73 11.81 23.31 -17.01
N MET A 74 12.05 22.67 -15.87
CA MET A 74 11.08 21.85 -15.17
C MET A 74 11.32 21.82 -13.67
N VAL A 75 10.27 21.54 -12.90
CA VAL A 75 10.35 21.39 -11.44
C VAL A 75 9.86 20.02 -11.02
N VAL A 76 10.58 19.38 -10.10
CA VAL A 76 10.20 18.07 -9.55
C VAL A 76 9.62 18.23 -8.15
N HIS A 77 8.39 17.75 -7.98
CA HIS A 77 7.66 17.78 -6.72
C HIS A 77 7.28 16.39 -6.22
N SER A 78 7.03 16.29 -4.91
CA SER A 78 6.15 15.24 -4.40
C SER A 78 4.71 15.61 -4.73
N TRP A 79 3.97 14.72 -5.37
CA TRP A 79 2.68 15.12 -5.94
C TRP A 79 1.63 15.49 -4.89
N LYS A 80 1.69 14.86 -3.71
CA LYS A 80 0.83 15.18 -2.56
C LYS A 80 1.02 16.60 -1.99
N ASP A 81 2.14 17.25 -2.29
CA ASP A 81 2.46 18.59 -1.79
C ASP A 81 1.96 19.69 -2.73
N LEU A 82 1.50 19.33 -3.94
CA LEU A 82 0.94 20.28 -4.90
C LEU A 82 -0.52 20.63 -4.55
N PRO A 83 -0.93 21.91 -4.66
CA PRO A 83 -2.31 22.33 -4.43
C PRO A 83 -3.26 21.63 -5.39
N THR A 84 -4.49 21.31 -4.97
CA THR A 84 -5.49 20.62 -5.80
C THR A 84 -5.91 21.43 -7.03
N GLU A 85 -5.95 22.75 -6.90
CA GLU A 85 -6.18 23.68 -7.99
C GLU A 85 -4.94 23.76 -8.89
N GLY A 86 -5.13 23.50 -10.19
CA GLY A 86 -4.08 23.69 -11.19
C GLY A 86 -3.86 25.17 -11.52
N LYS A 87 -2.74 25.46 -12.18
CA LYS A 87 -2.43 26.78 -12.73
C LYS A 87 -2.55 26.74 -14.25
N VAL A 88 -2.94 27.86 -14.86
CA VAL A 88 -3.19 27.92 -16.32
C VAL A 88 -1.87 27.88 -17.11
N ASP A 89 -0.79 28.42 -16.54
CA ASP A 89 0.49 28.57 -17.25
C ASP A 89 1.38 27.32 -17.17
N THR A 90 1.10 26.40 -16.24
CA THR A 90 1.87 25.17 -16.03
C THR A 90 1.02 23.91 -16.11
N LEU A 91 1.68 22.77 -16.40
CA LEU A 91 1.05 21.46 -16.37
C LEU A 91 2.00 20.43 -15.76
N ILE A 92 1.43 19.36 -15.20
CA ILE A 92 2.20 18.17 -14.81
C ILE A 92 2.36 17.28 -16.05
N ALA A 93 3.54 17.33 -16.66
CA ALA A 93 3.83 16.64 -17.93
C ALA A 93 4.20 15.17 -17.73
N ALA A 94 4.84 14.85 -16.61
CA ALA A 94 5.21 13.48 -16.31
C ALA A 94 5.12 13.13 -14.83
N THR A 95 4.93 11.83 -14.62
CA THR A 95 5.15 11.15 -13.35
C THR A 95 5.93 9.87 -13.65
N LEU A 96 6.71 9.41 -12.68
CA LEU A 96 7.40 8.13 -12.75
C LEU A 96 6.56 7.03 -12.10
N PRO A 97 6.86 5.73 -12.33
CA PRO A 97 6.20 4.64 -11.62
C PRO A 97 6.17 4.88 -10.11
N ARG A 98 4.98 4.77 -9.52
CA ARG A 98 4.74 5.16 -8.13
C ARG A 98 5.57 4.32 -7.14
N ALA A 99 6.21 5.02 -6.20
CA ALA A 99 6.78 4.37 -5.02
C ALA A 99 5.66 3.84 -4.10
N ASP A 100 6.02 3.11 -3.04
CA ASP A 100 5.00 2.58 -2.12
C ASP A 100 4.19 3.69 -1.43
N GLN A 101 2.88 3.71 -1.69
CA GLN A 101 2.00 4.76 -1.21
C GLN A 101 1.63 4.64 0.29
N ARG A 102 1.92 3.49 0.91
CA ARG A 102 1.56 3.21 2.31
C ARG A 102 2.32 4.09 3.30
N ASP A 103 1.71 4.28 4.47
CA ASP A 103 2.39 4.83 5.62
C ASP A 103 3.13 3.73 6.40
N LEU A 104 4.17 4.10 7.12
CA LEU A 104 5.01 3.23 7.93
C LEU A 104 4.95 3.69 9.39
N LEU A 105 4.61 2.78 10.29
CA LEU A 105 4.84 2.95 11.73
C LEU A 105 6.26 2.54 12.05
N LEU A 106 7.02 3.41 12.71
CA LEU A 106 8.28 3.12 13.39
C LEU A 106 8.00 3.13 14.89
N LEU A 107 8.43 2.11 15.62
CA LEU A 107 8.17 1.97 17.05
C LEU A 107 9.44 1.55 17.77
N LYS A 108 9.75 2.18 18.91
CA LYS A 108 10.95 1.83 19.70
C LYS A 108 10.80 0.47 20.34
N THR A 109 11.73 -0.44 20.01
CA THR A 109 11.74 -1.79 20.57
C THR A 109 11.94 -1.76 22.09
N SER A 110 12.75 -0.84 22.60
CA SER A 110 12.96 -0.64 24.04
C SER A 110 11.72 -0.20 24.82
N HIS A 111 10.67 0.29 24.15
CA HIS A 111 9.44 0.74 24.78
C HIS A 111 8.36 -0.35 24.87
N PHE A 112 8.57 -1.56 24.35
CA PHE A 112 7.52 -2.59 24.29
C PHE A 112 6.92 -2.92 25.66
N GLU A 113 7.76 -3.18 26.66
CA GLU A 113 7.29 -3.48 28.02
C GLU A 113 6.56 -2.29 28.65
N LYS A 114 7.04 -1.06 28.41
CA LYS A 114 6.37 0.18 28.84
C LYS A 114 4.97 0.30 28.23
N ILE A 115 4.86 0.10 26.91
CA ILE A 115 3.59 0.18 26.17
C ILE A 115 2.62 -0.89 26.67
N LYS A 116 3.10 -2.12 26.85
CA LYS A 116 2.30 -3.26 27.34
C LYS A 116 1.81 -3.05 28.76
N ALA A 117 2.67 -2.58 29.67
CA ALA A 117 2.32 -2.30 31.06
C ALA A 117 1.28 -1.17 31.16
N ASN A 118 1.49 -0.07 30.44
CA ASN A 118 0.59 1.09 30.48
C ASN A 118 -0.66 0.90 29.62
N ARG A 119 -0.67 -0.10 28.72
CA ARG A 119 -1.70 -0.31 27.69
C ARG A 119 -1.99 0.98 26.91
N ALA A 120 -0.95 1.77 26.67
CA ALA A 120 -1.06 3.09 26.08
C ALA A 120 0.09 3.31 25.09
N LEU A 121 -0.22 3.97 23.97
CA LEU A 121 0.73 4.25 22.90
C LEU A 121 0.74 5.75 22.58
N LYS A 122 1.92 6.39 22.63
CA LYS A 122 2.12 7.76 22.16
C LYS A 122 2.90 7.76 20.84
N VAL A 123 2.38 8.39 19.79
CA VAL A 123 2.98 8.35 18.45
C VAL A 123 3.13 9.75 17.87
N PHE A 124 4.30 10.04 17.30
CA PHE A 124 4.49 11.25 16.51
C PHE A 124 3.79 11.18 15.15
N SER A 125 2.87 12.12 14.90
CA SER A 125 2.25 12.40 13.61
C SER A 125 1.58 13.78 13.65
N SER A 126 1.77 14.59 12.61
CA SER A 126 1.05 15.85 12.43
C SER A 126 -0.07 15.77 11.38
N SER A 127 -0.49 14.56 10.99
CA SER A 127 -1.54 14.35 10.00
C SER A 127 -2.85 13.92 10.68
N PRO A 128 -3.92 14.73 10.59
CA PRO A 128 -5.23 14.38 11.14
C PRO A 128 -5.80 13.07 10.55
N ARG A 129 -5.57 12.81 9.27
CA ARG A 129 -5.90 11.54 8.59
C ARG A 129 -5.32 10.33 9.33
N ARG A 130 -4.03 10.37 9.64
CA ARG A 130 -3.34 9.27 10.33
C ARG A 130 -3.89 9.08 11.74
N GLU A 131 -4.07 10.17 12.47
CA GLU A 131 -4.63 10.12 13.83
C GLU A 131 -6.02 9.48 13.83
N TYR A 132 -6.92 9.97 12.97
CA TYR A 132 -8.28 9.46 12.88
C TYR A 132 -8.32 7.98 12.47
N ASN A 133 -7.66 7.62 11.36
CA ASN A 133 -7.75 6.28 10.79
C ASN A 133 -7.02 5.20 11.60
N LEU A 134 -5.93 5.55 12.31
CA LEU A 134 -5.06 4.55 12.95
C LEU A 134 -5.34 4.32 14.43
N THR A 135 -6.09 5.21 15.10
CA THR A 135 -6.37 5.10 16.54
C THR A 135 -6.95 3.74 16.92
N ASP A 136 -8.02 3.31 16.28
CA ASP A 136 -8.67 2.03 16.61
C ASP A 136 -7.98 0.82 15.99
N PHE A 137 -7.30 1.02 14.86
CA PHE A 137 -6.46 -0.01 14.27
C PHE A 137 -5.34 -0.41 15.23
N PHE A 138 -4.60 0.54 15.80
CA PHE A 138 -3.51 0.24 16.73
C PHE A 138 -3.98 -0.47 17.99
N LYS A 139 -5.15 -0.11 18.54
CA LYS A 139 -5.74 -0.82 19.69
C LYS A 139 -5.97 -2.30 19.42
N SER A 140 -6.34 -2.65 18.19
CA SER A 140 -6.76 -4.00 17.83
C SER A 140 -5.72 -4.84 17.08
N HIS A 141 -4.72 -4.22 16.45
CA HIS A 141 -3.76 -4.87 15.55
C HIS A 141 -2.30 -4.77 16.01
N LEU A 142 -2.02 -4.12 17.15
CA LEU A 142 -0.72 -4.19 17.80
C LEU A 142 -0.75 -5.16 18.99
N PRO A 143 0.34 -5.88 19.28
CA PRO A 143 0.39 -6.96 20.29
C PRO A 143 0.48 -6.45 21.73
N PHE A 144 -0.14 -5.30 22.03
CA PHE A 144 -0.06 -4.63 23.34
C PHE A 144 -1.41 -4.49 24.04
N ASN A 145 -2.52 -4.85 23.36
CA ASN A 145 -3.88 -4.74 23.91
C ASN A 145 -4.14 -3.30 24.45
N LEU A 146 -3.95 -2.30 23.58
CA LEU A 146 -3.97 -0.89 23.98
C LEU A 146 -5.39 -0.43 24.34
N GLN A 147 -5.50 0.39 25.37
CA GLN A 147 -6.71 1.13 25.75
C GLN A 147 -6.66 2.58 25.27
N SER A 148 -5.46 3.17 25.17
CA SER A 148 -5.27 4.56 24.74
C SER A 148 -4.21 4.67 23.64
N VAL A 149 -4.50 5.49 22.63
CA VAL A 149 -3.56 5.88 21.59
C VAL A 149 -3.61 7.40 21.52
N LYS A 150 -2.45 8.06 21.62
CA LYS A 150 -2.32 9.51 21.55
C LYS A 150 -1.34 9.89 20.47
N PHE A 151 -1.65 10.97 19.75
CA PHE A 151 -0.79 11.52 18.71
C PHE A 151 -0.20 12.85 19.15
N GLU A 152 1.09 13.03 18.89
CA GLU A 152 1.82 14.25 19.16
C GLU A 152 2.38 14.80 17.86
N SER A 153 2.34 16.12 17.68
CA SER A 153 2.86 16.74 16.47
C SER A 153 4.38 16.68 16.41
N VAL A 154 4.93 16.45 15.22
CA VAL A 154 6.37 16.47 14.97
C VAL A 154 6.67 17.17 13.65
N ARG A 155 7.76 17.93 13.63
CA ARG A 155 8.25 18.68 12.47
C ARG A 155 9.71 18.41 12.19
N GLY A 156 10.12 18.71 10.97
CA GLY A 156 11.45 18.46 10.41
C GLY A 156 11.38 17.52 9.22
N ASN A 157 12.53 17.26 8.60
CA ASN A 157 12.68 16.21 7.59
C ASN A 157 12.66 14.81 8.25
N ILE A 158 12.78 13.73 7.46
CA ILE A 158 12.69 12.35 7.97
C ILE A 158 13.78 12.07 9.03
N PRO A 159 15.09 12.30 8.79
CA PRO A 159 16.12 12.10 9.81
C PRO A 159 15.86 12.85 11.12
N THR A 160 15.46 14.12 11.06
CA THR A 160 15.14 14.91 12.26
C THR A 160 13.98 14.32 13.04
N ARG A 161 12.93 13.85 12.38
CA ARG A 161 11.77 13.24 13.06
C ARG A 161 12.14 11.92 13.74
N VAL A 162 12.93 11.08 13.07
CA VAL A 162 13.40 9.80 13.66
C VAL A 162 14.30 10.07 14.86
N ARG A 163 15.22 11.05 14.76
CA ARG A 163 16.05 11.47 15.89
C ARG A 163 15.22 11.91 17.09
N LYS A 164 14.22 12.79 16.88
CA LYS A 164 13.29 13.23 17.94
C LYS A 164 12.55 12.07 18.61
N LEU A 165 12.18 11.03 17.85
CA LEU A 165 11.59 9.82 18.42
C LEU A 165 12.58 9.10 19.36
N LEU A 166 13.82 8.92 18.92
CA LEU A 166 14.84 8.22 19.69
C LEU A 166 15.25 8.98 20.96
N GLU A 167 15.31 10.31 20.89
CA GLU A 167 15.65 11.18 22.03
C GLU A 167 14.50 11.34 23.05
N SER A 168 13.25 11.13 22.64
CA SER A 168 12.08 11.27 23.52
C SER A 168 11.93 10.10 24.48
N SER A 169 11.79 10.33 25.79
CA SER A 169 11.43 9.27 26.75
C SER A 169 9.93 8.93 26.73
N GLU A 170 9.11 9.90 26.32
CA GLU A 170 7.67 9.84 26.42
C GLU A 170 7.01 9.21 25.21
N THR A 171 7.48 9.56 24.02
CA THR A 171 6.89 9.15 22.74
C THR A 171 7.43 7.78 22.34
N ASP A 172 6.55 6.89 21.87
CA ASP A 172 6.86 5.49 21.64
C ASP A 172 7.10 5.18 20.15
N GLY A 173 6.46 5.90 19.24
CA GLY A 173 6.58 5.69 17.79
C GLY A 173 6.47 6.94 16.93
N LEU A 174 6.64 6.78 15.62
CA LEU A 174 6.56 7.81 14.59
C LEU A 174 5.89 7.23 13.34
N ILE A 175 5.04 8.00 12.67
CA ILE A 175 4.48 7.61 11.37
C ILE A 175 5.04 8.49 10.25
N VAL A 176 5.59 7.84 9.22
CA VAL A 176 6.12 8.48 8.01
C VAL A 176 5.56 7.84 6.75
N ALA A 177 5.69 8.51 5.61
CA ALA A 177 5.38 7.87 4.33
C ALA A 177 6.49 6.86 4.02
N LYS A 178 6.15 5.61 3.68
CA LYS A 178 7.14 4.57 3.40
C LYS A 178 8.07 4.97 2.24
N ALA A 179 7.51 5.49 1.15
CA ALA A 179 8.28 5.99 0.00
C ALA A 179 9.36 7.03 0.36
N ALA A 180 9.15 7.86 1.38
CA ALA A 180 10.15 8.85 1.79
C ALA A 180 11.37 8.18 2.44
N LEU A 181 11.14 7.19 3.29
CA LEU A 181 12.20 6.44 3.94
C LEU A 181 12.91 5.50 2.95
N ASP A 182 12.15 4.79 2.10
CA ASP A 182 12.71 3.90 1.08
C ASP A 182 13.71 4.65 0.17
N ARG A 183 13.31 5.81 -0.33
CA ARG A 183 14.16 6.66 -1.19
C ARG A 183 15.46 7.01 -0.49
N LEU A 184 15.40 7.54 0.74
CA LEU A 184 16.60 7.92 1.49
C LEU A 184 17.51 6.71 1.77
N LEU A 185 16.94 5.54 2.05
CA LEU A 185 17.69 4.31 2.35
C LEU A 185 18.31 3.62 1.13
N THR A 186 17.95 4.03 -0.09
CA THR A 186 18.38 3.43 -1.36
C THR A 186 19.02 4.42 -2.32
N ALA A 187 19.28 5.65 -1.86
CA ALA A 187 19.84 6.70 -2.70
C ALA A 187 21.21 6.28 -3.28
N PRO A 188 21.38 6.20 -4.61
CA PRO A 188 22.62 5.71 -5.19
C PRO A 188 23.76 6.73 -5.14
N GLN A 189 23.46 8.02 -5.00
CA GLN A 189 24.47 9.08 -5.05
C GLN A 189 25.31 9.11 -3.76
N ALA A 190 26.64 9.19 -3.92
CA ALA A 190 27.60 9.09 -2.83
C ALA A 190 27.39 10.13 -1.71
N GLU A 191 26.87 11.32 -2.05
CA GLU A 191 26.57 12.37 -1.07
C GLU A 191 25.47 11.99 -0.06
N PHE A 192 24.62 11.00 -0.37
CA PHE A 192 23.60 10.52 0.55
C PHE A 192 24.06 9.37 1.44
N LYS A 193 25.34 8.96 1.36
CA LYS A 193 25.86 7.84 2.14
C LYS A 193 25.78 8.09 3.64
N GLU A 194 26.10 9.30 4.10
CA GLU A 194 26.05 9.67 5.52
C GLU A 194 24.61 9.58 6.08
N VAL A 195 23.63 10.12 5.36
CA VAL A 195 22.22 10.06 5.78
C VAL A 195 21.68 8.63 5.74
N GLN A 196 22.14 7.79 4.80
CA GLN A 196 21.81 6.38 4.76
C GLN A 196 22.33 5.64 5.99
N GLU A 197 23.61 5.78 6.31
CA GLU A 197 24.24 5.14 7.46
C GLU A 197 23.57 5.58 8.77
N LEU A 198 23.27 6.88 8.89
CA LEU A 198 22.53 7.44 10.02
C LEU A 198 21.15 6.79 10.19
N LEU A 199 20.36 6.75 9.11
CA LEU A 199 19.02 6.15 9.14
C LEU A 199 19.07 4.65 9.41
N ARG A 200 20.05 3.92 8.86
CA ARG A 200 20.26 2.50 9.15
C ARG A 200 20.56 2.27 10.63
N GLY A 201 21.41 3.11 11.24
CA GLY A 201 21.70 3.06 12.68
C GLY A 201 20.46 3.35 13.54
N TYR A 202 19.60 4.29 13.11
CA TYR A 202 18.31 4.52 13.77
C TYR A 202 17.35 3.33 13.66
N MET A 203 17.27 2.72 12.48
CA MET A 203 16.37 1.58 12.23
C MET A 203 16.71 0.35 13.08
N GLN A 204 17.96 0.17 13.51
CA GLN A 204 18.35 -0.93 14.40
C GLN A 204 17.67 -0.86 15.80
N GLN A 205 17.21 0.32 16.20
CA GLN A 205 16.54 0.55 17.49
C GLN A 205 15.00 0.51 17.37
N LEU A 206 14.49 0.29 16.16
CA LEU A 206 13.09 0.43 15.82
C LEU A 206 12.56 -0.89 15.25
N THR A 207 11.39 -1.30 15.71
CA THR A 207 10.53 -2.17 14.90
C THR A 207 9.69 -1.31 13.96
N TRP A 208 9.04 -1.95 12.98
CA TRP A 208 8.18 -1.24 12.06
C TRP A 208 7.02 -2.09 11.56
N ALA A 209 5.96 -1.42 11.10
CA ALA A 209 4.82 -2.03 10.45
C ALA A 209 4.35 -1.16 9.29
N VAL A 210 4.23 -1.76 8.10
CA VAL A 210 3.65 -1.13 6.92
C VAL A 210 2.14 -1.12 7.08
N LEU A 211 1.55 0.07 7.08
CA LEU A 211 0.15 0.27 7.44
C LEU A 211 -0.75 0.00 6.22
N PRO A 212 -1.85 -0.75 6.41
CA PRO A 212 -2.73 -1.17 5.32
C PRO A 212 -3.54 -0.01 4.74
N LEU A 213 -3.67 0.04 3.41
CA LEU A 213 -4.39 1.11 2.71
C LEU A 213 -5.89 1.09 2.96
N SER A 214 -6.50 -0.06 3.25
CA SER A 214 -7.93 -0.16 3.55
C SER A 214 -8.28 0.41 4.94
N ILE A 215 -7.27 0.61 5.79
CA ILE A 215 -7.42 1.23 7.11
C ILE A 215 -6.98 2.68 7.06
N ASN A 216 -5.80 2.95 6.50
CA ASN A 216 -5.25 4.28 6.39
C ASN A 216 -4.86 4.53 4.94
N PRO A 217 -5.85 4.76 4.05
CA PRO A 217 -5.55 5.13 2.68
C PRO A 217 -4.67 6.37 2.71
N ASN A 218 -3.79 6.48 1.72
CA ASN A 218 -2.75 7.49 1.74
C ASN A 218 -3.30 8.91 1.59
N ALA A 219 -2.45 9.90 1.87
CA ALA A 219 -2.73 11.25 1.39
C ALA A 219 -2.76 11.22 -0.16
N ALA A 220 -3.69 11.94 -0.78
CA ALA A 220 -3.83 11.92 -2.23
C ALA A 220 -2.48 12.16 -2.93
N ALA A 221 -2.16 11.31 -3.89
CA ALA A 221 -0.92 11.30 -4.66
C ALA A 221 0.38 10.98 -3.88
N GLN A 222 0.29 10.46 -2.64
CA GLN A 222 1.48 10.07 -1.88
C GLN A 222 2.28 8.96 -2.60
N GLY A 223 3.60 9.11 -2.66
CA GLY A 223 4.51 8.15 -3.30
C GLY A 223 4.78 8.47 -4.77
N ALA A 224 3.93 9.27 -5.43
CA ALA A 224 4.14 9.73 -6.79
C ALA A 224 4.97 11.02 -6.85
N LEU A 225 5.70 11.19 -7.95
CA LEU A 225 6.40 12.43 -8.30
C LEU A 225 5.61 13.20 -9.34
N ALA A 226 5.74 14.51 -9.36
CA ALA A 226 5.14 15.35 -10.39
C ALA A 226 6.23 16.20 -11.03
N VAL A 227 6.35 16.11 -12.36
CA VAL A 227 7.24 16.93 -13.17
C VAL A 227 6.42 18.04 -13.79
N GLU A 228 6.57 19.25 -13.25
CA GLU A 228 5.87 20.46 -13.68
C GLU A 228 6.68 21.23 -14.73
N ILE A 229 6.04 21.65 -15.81
CA ILE A 229 6.61 22.49 -16.87
C ILE A 229 5.63 23.59 -17.27
N LEU A 230 6.11 24.60 -18.02
CA LEU A 230 5.22 25.52 -18.71
C LEU A 230 4.39 24.82 -19.79
N THR A 231 3.11 25.20 -19.92
CA THR A 231 2.21 24.68 -20.96
C THR A 231 2.70 24.97 -22.38
N THR A 232 3.52 26.01 -22.55
CA THR A 232 4.12 26.42 -23.83
C THR A 232 5.31 25.54 -24.26
N ARG A 233 5.93 24.79 -23.34
CA ARG A 233 7.12 23.96 -23.59
C ARG A 233 6.77 22.59 -24.17
N ARG A 234 6.24 22.60 -25.40
CA ARG A 234 5.88 21.37 -26.14
C ARG A 234 7.07 20.43 -26.35
N ASP A 235 8.25 21.00 -26.54
CA ASP A 235 9.52 20.26 -26.64
C ASP A 235 9.79 19.39 -25.40
N LEU A 236 9.59 19.95 -24.20
CA LEU A 236 9.75 19.21 -22.95
C LEU A 236 8.63 18.20 -22.74
N ASN A 237 7.39 18.57 -23.08
CA ASN A 237 6.26 17.66 -22.96
C ASN A 237 6.48 16.40 -23.81
N ASP A 238 6.99 16.54 -25.03
CA ASP A 238 7.32 15.42 -25.91
C ASP A 238 8.49 14.57 -25.37
N LEU A 239 9.53 15.21 -24.83
CA LEU A 239 10.65 14.53 -24.18
C LEU A 239 10.18 13.67 -22.98
N LEU A 240 9.31 14.24 -22.15
CA LEU A 240 8.84 13.66 -20.89
C LEU A 240 7.91 12.45 -21.09
N LYS A 241 7.26 12.30 -22.25
CA LYS A 241 6.49 11.08 -22.60
C LYS A 241 7.28 9.79 -22.45
N SER A 242 8.60 9.84 -22.67
CA SER A 242 9.47 8.66 -22.59
C SER A 242 9.67 8.09 -21.18
N ILE A 243 9.35 8.87 -20.16
CA ILE A 243 9.47 8.49 -18.74
C ILE A 243 8.13 8.53 -18.00
N HIS A 244 7.05 8.96 -18.68
CA HIS A 244 5.72 9.10 -18.11
C HIS A 244 5.08 7.74 -17.82
N ASP A 245 4.56 7.57 -16.60
CA ASP A 245 3.75 6.42 -16.20
C ASP A 245 2.27 6.80 -16.10
N GLU A 246 1.48 6.41 -17.11
CA GLU A 246 0.07 6.79 -17.26
C GLU A 246 -0.80 6.26 -16.10
N ASP A 247 -0.53 5.03 -15.64
CA ASP A 247 -1.28 4.45 -14.52
C ASP A 247 -1.07 5.20 -13.21
N THR A 248 0.18 5.59 -12.91
CA THR A 248 0.48 6.44 -11.75
C THR A 248 -0.19 7.79 -11.90
N TYR A 249 -0.15 8.39 -13.10
CA TYR A 249 -0.76 9.69 -13.35
C TYR A 249 -2.27 9.66 -13.12
N ARG A 250 -2.96 8.72 -13.75
CA ARG A 250 -4.41 8.56 -13.63
C ARG A 250 -4.86 8.24 -12.21
N CYS A 251 -4.20 7.31 -11.51
CA CYS A 251 -4.47 7.02 -10.09
C CYS A 251 -4.30 8.29 -9.24
N ALA A 252 -3.18 8.97 -9.49
CA ALA A 252 -2.81 10.27 -9.00
C ALA A 252 -3.89 11.34 -8.99
N GLN A 253 -4.38 11.62 -10.19
CA GLN A 253 -5.42 12.60 -10.45
C GLN A 253 -6.74 12.17 -9.82
N LYS A 254 -7.15 10.91 -10.00
CA LYS A 254 -8.40 10.39 -9.41
C LYS A 254 -8.43 10.56 -7.89
N GLU A 255 -7.32 10.29 -7.20
CA GLU A 255 -7.20 10.52 -5.75
C GLU A 255 -7.39 12.00 -5.37
N ARG A 256 -6.79 12.90 -6.16
CA ARG A 256 -6.87 14.35 -5.94
C ARG A 256 -8.25 14.91 -6.25
N GLU A 257 -8.90 14.42 -7.30
CA GLU A 257 -10.28 14.74 -7.67
C GLU A 257 -11.25 14.35 -6.56
N ILE A 258 -11.17 13.10 -6.09
CA ILE A 258 -11.97 12.61 -4.97
C ILE A 258 -11.75 13.48 -3.73
N LEU A 259 -10.50 13.75 -3.35
CA LEU A 259 -10.19 14.60 -2.20
C LEU A 259 -10.74 16.02 -2.38
N SER A 260 -10.66 16.59 -3.59
CA SER A 260 -11.16 17.94 -3.89
C SER A 260 -12.67 18.05 -3.77
N SER A 261 -13.43 16.98 -4.05
CA SER A 261 -14.89 16.99 -3.88
C SER A 261 -15.34 17.13 -2.42
N PHE A 262 -14.44 16.91 -1.45
CA PHE A 262 -14.68 17.12 -0.03
C PHE A 262 -14.12 18.46 0.48
N GLY A 263 -13.74 19.39 -0.40
CA GLY A 263 -13.19 20.70 -0.04
C GLY A 263 -11.65 20.77 -0.05
N GLY A 264 -10.96 19.64 -0.25
CA GLY A 264 -9.51 19.57 -0.45
C GLY A 264 -8.63 19.95 0.76
N GLY A 265 -7.32 19.74 0.61
CA GLY A 265 -6.30 20.20 1.56
C GLY A 265 -5.71 19.11 2.47
N CYS A 266 -4.48 19.36 2.94
CA CYS A 266 -3.68 18.40 3.73
C CYS A 266 -4.13 18.26 5.20
N HIS A 267 -5.04 19.12 5.66
CA HIS A 267 -5.55 19.16 7.04
C HIS A 267 -6.78 18.27 7.26
N GLN A 268 -7.34 17.69 6.19
CA GLN A 268 -8.51 16.83 6.30
C GLN A 268 -8.15 15.48 6.94
N LYS A 269 -9.15 14.86 7.57
CA LYS A 269 -9.04 13.50 8.13
C LYS A 269 -9.29 12.42 7.08
N ILE A 270 -9.18 12.75 5.80
CA ILE A 270 -9.55 11.90 4.66
C ILE A 270 -8.31 11.32 4.00
N GLY A 271 -8.32 10.01 3.77
CA GLY A 271 -7.36 9.31 2.93
C GLY A 271 -8.03 8.75 1.68
N VAL A 272 -7.32 8.82 0.55
CA VAL A 272 -7.75 8.24 -0.73
C VAL A 272 -6.58 7.47 -1.34
N ALA A 273 -6.82 6.21 -1.71
CA ALA A 273 -5.85 5.41 -2.45
C ALA A 273 -6.53 4.81 -3.69
N VAL A 274 -5.91 4.96 -4.85
CA VAL A 274 -6.35 4.33 -6.10
C VAL A 274 -5.24 3.41 -6.60
N MET A 275 -5.62 2.23 -7.07
CA MET A 275 -4.70 1.19 -7.52
C MET A 275 -5.19 0.52 -8.79
N THR A 276 -4.43 0.63 -9.88
CA THR A 276 -4.65 -0.18 -11.09
C THR A 276 -4.24 -1.63 -10.84
N ARG A 277 -5.10 -2.58 -11.22
CA ARG A 277 -4.81 -4.02 -11.28
C ARG A 277 -5.26 -4.59 -12.63
N PRO A 278 -4.78 -5.78 -13.02
CA PRO A 278 -5.18 -6.39 -14.29
C PRO A 278 -6.69 -6.58 -14.46
N TYR A 279 -7.42 -6.72 -13.35
CA TYR A 279 -8.87 -6.93 -13.30
C TYR A 279 -9.70 -5.63 -13.12
N GLY A 280 -9.05 -4.48 -12.92
CA GLY A 280 -9.74 -3.20 -12.69
C GLY A 280 -9.03 -2.28 -11.72
N ASP A 281 -9.67 -1.15 -11.42
CA ASP A 281 -9.15 -0.16 -10.48
C ASP A 281 -9.80 -0.31 -9.12
N ILE A 282 -8.99 -0.34 -8.06
CA ILE A 282 -9.45 -0.36 -6.68
C ILE A 282 -9.36 1.05 -6.12
N THR A 283 -10.46 1.57 -5.57
CA THR A 283 -10.53 2.83 -4.84
C THR A 283 -10.79 2.56 -3.37
N LEU A 284 -9.97 3.14 -2.49
CA LEU A 284 -10.09 3.07 -1.04
C LEU A 284 -10.25 4.49 -0.50
N LEU A 285 -11.34 4.74 0.22
CA LEU A 285 -11.65 6.03 0.83
C LEU A 285 -11.99 5.82 2.29
N LYS A 286 -11.28 6.49 3.19
CA LYS A 286 -11.55 6.42 4.63
C LYS A 286 -11.25 7.72 5.33
N GLY A 287 -12.12 8.14 6.24
CA GLY A 287 -11.89 9.34 7.03
C GLY A 287 -13.13 9.97 7.60
N LEU A 288 -13.00 11.23 8.00
CA LEU A 288 -14.08 12.07 8.49
C LEU A 288 -14.05 13.41 7.75
N THR A 289 -15.20 13.81 7.19
CA THR A 289 -15.34 15.14 6.58
C THR A 289 -15.50 16.23 7.65
N ASP A 290 -15.30 17.49 7.28
CA ASP A 290 -15.52 18.62 8.19
C ASP A 290 -16.99 18.77 8.63
N GLN A 291 -17.92 18.21 7.84
CA GLN A 291 -19.35 18.12 8.16
C GLN A 291 -19.69 16.96 9.10
N GLY A 292 -18.69 16.17 9.54
CA GLY A 292 -18.88 15.03 10.43
C GLY A 292 -19.34 13.74 9.74
N GLN A 293 -19.33 13.67 8.41
CA GLN A 293 -19.65 12.45 7.68
C GLN A 293 -18.47 11.48 7.76
N VAL A 294 -18.74 10.26 8.23
CA VAL A 294 -17.78 9.16 8.20
C VAL A 294 -17.71 8.59 6.79
N LEU A 295 -16.49 8.46 6.27
CA LEU A 295 -16.21 7.85 4.98
C LEU A 295 -15.58 6.47 5.21
N ASP A 296 -16.14 5.45 4.57
CA ASP A 296 -15.58 4.09 4.53
C ASP A 296 -16.02 3.41 3.24
N ALA A 297 -15.17 3.46 2.21
CA ALA A 297 -15.46 2.85 0.92
C ALA A 297 -14.27 2.02 0.42
N ARG A 298 -14.60 0.85 -0.12
CA ARG A 298 -13.69 -0.08 -0.77
C ARG A 298 -14.37 -0.55 -2.04
N GLU A 299 -13.94 -0.04 -3.18
CA GLU A 299 -14.65 -0.23 -4.45
C GLU A 299 -13.71 -0.75 -5.53
N LEU A 300 -14.20 -1.70 -6.33
CA LEU A 300 -13.52 -2.18 -7.53
C LEU A 300 -14.32 -1.77 -8.76
N GLN A 301 -13.72 -0.94 -9.60
CA GLN A 301 -14.19 -0.67 -10.94
C GLN A 301 -13.58 -1.71 -11.87
N LEU A 302 -14.36 -2.70 -12.30
CA LEU A 302 -13.90 -3.73 -13.22
C LEU A 302 -13.42 -3.13 -14.55
N LYS A 303 -12.39 -3.76 -15.12
CA LYS A 303 -11.91 -3.43 -16.47
C LYS A 303 -12.98 -3.70 -17.54
N ASP A 304 -13.70 -4.81 -17.39
CA ASP A 304 -14.77 -5.23 -18.28
C ASP A 304 -16.12 -5.18 -17.56
N LYS A 305 -17.19 -4.83 -18.28
CA LYS A 305 -18.55 -4.75 -17.70
C LYS A 305 -18.95 -6.06 -17.03
N ALA A 306 -19.43 -5.97 -15.78
CA ALA A 306 -19.90 -7.12 -15.01
C ALA A 306 -21.09 -7.83 -15.71
N PRO A 307 -21.10 -9.17 -15.78
CA PRO A 307 -22.27 -9.92 -16.24
C PRO A 307 -23.43 -9.74 -15.25
N GLN A 308 -24.66 -9.84 -15.73
CA GLN A 308 -25.86 -9.55 -14.94
C GLN A 308 -26.75 -10.80 -14.82
N PHE A 309 -27.11 -11.14 -13.59
CA PHE A 309 -27.91 -12.31 -13.23
C PHE A 309 -29.07 -11.92 -12.31
N ASN A 310 -30.15 -12.68 -12.35
CA ASN A 310 -31.16 -12.59 -11.29
C ASN A 310 -30.59 -13.21 -10.01
N GLU A 311 -31.01 -12.72 -8.84
CA GLU A 311 -30.51 -13.21 -7.54
C GLU A 311 -30.68 -14.73 -7.38
N ASN A 312 -31.78 -15.29 -7.87
CA ASN A 312 -32.02 -16.74 -7.84
C ASN A 312 -31.05 -17.57 -8.71
N GLN A 313 -30.35 -16.96 -9.67
CA GLN A 313 -29.32 -17.60 -10.50
C GLN A 313 -27.92 -17.51 -9.89
N MET A 314 -27.77 -16.78 -8.79
CA MET A 314 -26.49 -16.57 -8.11
C MET A 314 -26.34 -17.53 -6.93
N TRP A 315 -25.12 -18.03 -6.73
CA TRP A 315 -24.77 -18.92 -5.64
C TRP A 315 -23.52 -18.47 -4.91
N SER A 316 -23.56 -18.55 -3.59
CA SER A 316 -22.42 -18.33 -2.70
C SER A 316 -22.71 -19.01 -1.37
N SER A 317 -21.68 -19.50 -0.68
CA SER A 317 -21.86 -20.08 0.65
C SER A 317 -20.65 -19.85 1.54
N ASP A 318 -20.94 -19.69 2.84
CA ASP A 318 -19.95 -19.64 3.92
C ASP A 318 -19.61 -21.06 4.37
N VAL A 319 -19.03 -21.87 3.49
CA VAL A 319 -18.69 -23.26 3.82
C VAL A 319 -17.60 -23.25 4.89
N LYS A 320 -17.90 -23.92 5.99
CA LYS A 320 -16.93 -24.20 7.05
C LYS A 320 -16.16 -25.46 6.66
N ALA A 321 -14.92 -25.55 7.10
CA ALA A 321 -14.10 -26.72 6.94
C ALA A 321 -13.44 -27.01 8.28
N ASP A 322 -13.44 -28.27 8.66
CA ASP A 322 -12.74 -28.74 9.84
C ASP A 322 -11.24 -28.68 9.59
N ARG A 323 -10.50 -28.30 10.62
CA ARG A 323 -9.06 -28.10 10.56
C ARG A 323 -8.39 -29.07 11.51
N ASN A 324 -7.45 -29.85 10.99
CA ASN A 324 -6.63 -30.73 11.80
C ASN A 324 -5.19 -30.22 11.74
N ASN A 325 -4.61 -29.87 12.88
CA ASN A 325 -3.24 -29.37 12.93
C ASN A 325 -2.26 -30.47 12.51
N LEU A 326 -1.24 -30.08 11.76
CA LEU A 326 -0.12 -30.92 11.40
C LEU A 326 1.05 -30.68 12.36
N HIS A 327 1.93 -31.67 12.49
CA HIS A 327 3.18 -31.51 13.21
C HIS A 327 4.08 -30.50 12.47
N PHE A 328 4.47 -29.42 13.15
CA PHE A 328 5.38 -28.43 12.59
C PHE A 328 6.84 -28.88 12.69
N SER A 329 7.48 -29.13 11.55
CA SER A 329 8.87 -29.59 11.46
C SER A 329 9.91 -28.47 11.37
N GLY A 330 9.49 -27.21 11.52
CA GLY A 330 10.35 -26.04 11.33
C GLY A 330 10.16 -25.37 9.96
N LEU A 331 10.84 -24.22 9.79
CA LEU A 331 10.86 -23.48 8.54
C LEU A 331 11.99 -24.00 7.63
N PRO A 332 11.89 -23.79 6.30
CA PRO A 332 13.01 -24.00 5.40
C PRO A 332 14.27 -23.25 5.85
N VAL A 333 15.45 -23.79 5.55
CA VAL A 333 16.74 -23.20 5.92
C VAL A 333 16.83 -21.76 5.37
N ASN A 334 17.42 -20.86 6.16
CA ASN A 334 17.57 -19.42 5.87
C ASN A 334 16.27 -18.59 5.81
N THR A 335 15.10 -19.17 6.10
CA THR A 335 13.85 -18.40 6.15
C THR A 335 13.94 -17.29 7.20
N ASN A 336 13.71 -16.05 6.79
CA ASN A 336 13.68 -14.87 7.66
C ASN A 336 12.42 -14.01 7.47
N ALA A 337 11.46 -14.50 6.67
CA ALA A 337 10.17 -13.89 6.50
C ALA A 337 9.08 -14.96 6.31
N VAL A 338 7.91 -14.77 6.91
CA VAL A 338 6.76 -15.65 6.74
C VAL A 338 5.55 -14.91 6.21
N PHE A 339 4.90 -15.52 5.22
CA PHE A 339 3.57 -15.14 4.77
C PHE A 339 2.53 -16.03 5.46
N VAL A 340 1.63 -15.44 6.23
CA VAL A 340 0.62 -16.18 7.01
C VAL A 340 -0.74 -16.06 6.35
N ALA A 341 -1.21 -17.17 5.77
CA ALA A 341 -2.50 -17.20 5.06
C ALA A 341 -3.68 -17.00 6.02
N ARG A 342 -3.64 -17.69 7.16
CA ARG A 342 -4.64 -17.61 8.24
C ARG A 342 -3.96 -17.70 9.60
N SER A 343 -4.56 -17.11 10.63
CA SER A 343 -3.99 -17.07 11.98
C SER A 343 -3.83 -18.44 12.65
N GLU A 344 -4.61 -19.41 12.19
CA GLU A 344 -4.59 -20.81 12.57
C GLU A 344 -3.38 -21.53 11.98
N ALA A 345 -2.79 -20.99 10.91
CA ALA A 345 -1.58 -21.55 10.32
C ALA A 345 -0.33 -21.29 11.16
N TRP A 346 -0.41 -20.46 12.21
CA TRP A 346 0.71 -20.11 13.07
C TRP A 346 1.02 -21.24 14.07
N PRO A 347 2.19 -21.90 13.99
CA PRO A 347 2.61 -22.93 14.95
C PRO A 347 2.88 -22.33 16.34
N SER A 348 2.50 -23.04 17.40
CA SER A 348 2.80 -22.63 18.78
C SER A 348 4.29 -22.54 19.08
N GLU A 349 5.09 -23.34 18.37
CA GLU A 349 6.53 -23.49 18.54
C GLU A 349 7.32 -22.39 17.83
N LEU A 350 6.69 -21.64 16.91
CA LEU A 350 7.35 -20.61 16.12
C LEU A 350 7.49 -19.31 16.92
N GLN A 351 8.71 -19.05 17.43
CA GLN A 351 8.95 -17.90 18.31
C GLN A 351 9.52 -16.65 17.64
N SER A 352 10.16 -16.74 16.46
CA SER A 352 10.68 -15.55 15.77
C SER A 352 11.03 -15.84 14.29
N PRO A 353 10.08 -15.66 13.35
CA PRO A 353 10.36 -15.89 11.93
C PRO A 353 11.09 -14.72 11.25
N GLY A 354 11.57 -13.72 12.01
CA GLY A 354 12.01 -12.44 11.46
C GLY A 354 10.81 -11.57 11.10
N PHE A 355 10.46 -11.53 9.82
CA PHE A 355 9.37 -10.70 9.30
C PHE A 355 8.06 -11.48 9.15
N VAL A 356 6.93 -10.85 9.48
CA VAL A 356 5.60 -11.48 9.42
C VAL A 356 4.70 -10.66 8.52
N TRP A 357 4.26 -11.25 7.42
CA TRP A 357 3.30 -10.66 6.49
C TRP A 357 2.03 -11.49 6.46
N THR A 358 0.87 -10.86 6.42
CA THR A 358 -0.41 -11.57 6.50
C THR A 358 -1.19 -11.48 5.20
N ALA A 359 -1.98 -12.49 4.89
CA ALA A 359 -2.87 -12.44 3.74
C ALA A 359 -3.95 -11.35 3.87
N GLY A 360 -4.44 -11.10 5.09
CA GLY A 360 -5.49 -10.10 5.34
C GLY A 360 -5.55 -9.66 6.80
N LEU A 361 -6.34 -8.61 7.06
CA LEU A 361 -6.36 -7.93 8.36
C LEU A 361 -6.94 -8.75 9.51
N LYS A 362 -7.87 -9.67 9.22
CA LYS A 362 -8.38 -10.60 10.24
C LYS A 362 -7.25 -11.49 10.77
N THR A 363 -6.39 -11.98 9.88
CA THR A 363 -5.19 -12.75 10.25
C THR A 363 -4.25 -11.88 11.09
N TRP A 364 -3.97 -10.64 10.68
CA TRP A 364 -3.17 -9.71 11.46
C TRP A 364 -3.72 -9.55 12.88
N LYS A 365 -4.99 -9.15 13.02
CA LYS A 365 -5.64 -8.95 14.33
C LYS A 365 -5.49 -10.17 15.24
N ASN A 366 -5.77 -11.36 14.71
CA ASN A 366 -5.70 -12.59 15.49
C ASN A 366 -4.26 -12.94 15.91
N LEU A 367 -3.26 -12.69 15.07
CA LEU A 367 -1.85 -12.86 15.45
C LEU A 367 -1.41 -11.83 16.49
N ALA A 368 -1.83 -10.57 16.35
CA ALA A 368 -1.55 -9.53 17.34
C ALA A 368 -2.15 -9.88 18.72
N GLN A 369 -3.35 -10.46 18.76
CA GLN A 369 -3.96 -10.96 20.00
C GLN A 369 -3.17 -12.10 20.65
N LYS A 370 -2.42 -12.88 19.86
CA LYS A 370 -1.47 -13.90 20.34
C LYS A 370 -0.11 -13.29 20.75
N GLY A 371 0.04 -11.97 20.74
CA GLY A 371 1.29 -11.28 21.08
C GLY A 371 2.30 -11.19 19.94
N ILE A 372 1.91 -11.54 18.71
CA ILE A 372 2.82 -11.58 17.56
C ILE A 372 2.83 -10.21 16.86
N TRP A 373 4.04 -9.67 16.64
CA TRP A 373 4.22 -8.48 15.82
C TRP A 373 4.06 -8.81 14.33
N VAL A 374 3.23 -8.04 13.63
CA VAL A 374 2.98 -8.19 12.20
C VAL A 374 3.52 -6.96 11.48
N HIS A 375 4.32 -7.20 10.44
CA HIS A 375 5.01 -6.17 9.67
C HIS A 375 4.18 -5.61 8.52
N GLY A 376 3.12 -6.30 8.11
CA GLY A 376 2.16 -5.81 7.13
C GLY A 376 1.15 -6.86 6.65
N SER A 377 0.37 -6.47 5.64
CA SER A 377 -0.66 -7.32 5.05
C SER A 377 -0.81 -7.07 3.56
N SER A 378 -1.27 -8.10 2.86
CA SER A 378 -1.71 -8.02 1.46
C SER A 378 -3.19 -7.64 1.33
N GLU A 379 -3.89 -7.41 2.44
CA GLU A 379 -5.25 -6.84 2.45
C GLU A 379 -6.27 -7.68 1.64
N SER A 380 -6.04 -9.00 1.61
CA SER A 380 -6.78 -9.98 0.81
C SER A 380 -6.74 -9.71 -0.71
N LEU A 381 -5.77 -8.92 -1.18
CA LEU A 381 -5.53 -8.66 -2.60
C LEU A 381 -4.68 -9.75 -3.27
N GLY A 382 -4.21 -10.75 -2.51
CA GLY A 382 -3.47 -11.91 -3.02
C GLY A 382 -1.95 -11.83 -2.81
N GLU A 383 -1.28 -12.98 -2.93
CA GLU A 383 0.16 -13.16 -2.66
C GLU A 383 1.08 -12.53 -3.72
N GLN A 384 0.52 -12.18 -4.88
CA GLN A 384 1.25 -11.44 -5.90
C GLN A 384 1.50 -9.97 -5.52
N GLU A 385 0.82 -9.47 -4.48
CA GLU A 385 1.11 -8.15 -3.93
C GLU A 385 2.48 -8.18 -3.26
N ASN A 386 3.44 -7.48 -3.86
CA ASN A 386 4.78 -7.41 -3.31
C ASN A 386 4.77 -6.67 -1.96
N ALA A 387 5.30 -7.30 -0.92
CA ALA A 387 5.43 -6.70 0.40
C ALA A 387 6.31 -5.43 0.37
N ARG A 388 7.33 -5.39 -0.51
CA ARG A 388 8.31 -4.30 -0.69
C ARG A 388 8.98 -3.86 0.61
N ILE A 389 9.40 -4.82 1.42
CA ILE A 389 9.97 -4.57 2.76
C ILE A 389 11.48 -4.87 2.87
N ASP A 390 12.10 -5.38 1.82
CA ASP A 390 13.54 -5.65 1.71
C ASP A 390 14.38 -4.42 2.04
N ILE A 391 14.00 -3.25 1.49
CA ILE A 391 14.65 -1.97 1.80
C ILE A 391 14.62 -1.67 3.30
N LEU A 392 13.49 -1.92 3.98
CA LEU A 392 13.33 -1.67 5.41
C LEU A 392 14.07 -2.71 6.26
N ALA A 393 14.03 -3.97 5.83
CA ALA A 393 14.72 -5.08 6.47
C ALA A 393 16.25 -4.92 6.43
N GLY A 394 16.78 -4.25 5.40
CA GLY A 394 18.23 -4.07 5.21
C GLY A 394 18.97 -5.37 4.88
N THR A 395 18.24 -6.41 4.50
CA THR A 395 18.76 -7.72 4.13
C THR A 395 17.84 -8.36 3.08
N SER A 396 18.34 -9.36 2.36
CA SER A 396 17.51 -10.16 1.46
C SER A 396 16.49 -10.96 2.26
N LEU A 397 15.28 -11.06 1.71
CA LEU A 397 14.19 -11.82 2.32
C LEU A 397 14.08 -13.19 1.69
N GLN A 398 14.04 -14.21 2.52
CA GLN A 398 13.77 -15.60 2.17
C GLN A 398 12.46 -15.98 2.81
N TRP A 399 11.43 -16.11 1.97
CA TRP A 399 10.06 -16.26 2.43
C TRP A 399 9.66 -17.72 2.62
N ALA A 400 8.73 -17.98 3.53
CA ALA A 400 7.96 -19.21 3.60
C ALA A 400 6.47 -18.90 3.83
N LYS A 401 5.57 -19.72 3.30
CA LYS A 401 4.13 -19.54 3.45
C LYS A 401 3.57 -20.54 4.45
N LEU A 402 2.93 -20.04 5.49
CA LEU A 402 2.20 -20.85 6.45
C LEU A 402 0.74 -20.99 5.98
N SER A 403 0.33 -22.21 5.62
CA SER A 403 -1.02 -22.51 5.15
C SER A 403 -1.39 -23.98 5.37
N HIS A 404 -2.49 -24.43 4.76
CA HIS A 404 -2.86 -25.84 4.75
C HIS A 404 -2.05 -26.65 3.72
N ASP A 405 -2.09 -27.97 3.84
CA ASP A 405 -1.44 -28.96 2.96
C ASP A 405 -1.80 -28.83 1.47
N GLU A 406 -3.07 -28.58 1.15
CA GLU A 406 -3.51 -28.30 -0.22
C GLU A 406 -3.33 -26.83 -0.64
N GLY A 407 -2.54 -26.06 0.10
CA GLY A 407 -2.27 -24.66 -0.19
C GLY A 407 -1.65 -24.49 -1.58
N PHE A 408 -2.16 -23.54 -2.37
CA PHE A 408 -1.64 -23.30 -3.72
C PHE A 408 -0.13 -22.95 -3.66
N ALA A 409 0.68 -23.71 -4.39
CA ALA A 409 2.14 -23.70 -4.29
C ALA A 409 2.87 -23.38 -5.62
N ALA A 410 2.21 -22.74 -6.61
CA ALA A 410 2.86 -22.50 -7.90
C ALA A 410 4.09 -21.57 -7.84
N ASN A 411 4.27 -20.83 -6.74
CA ASN A 411 5.47 -20.02 -6.47
C ASN A 411 6.39 -20.70 -5.44
N SER A 412 6.40 -22.03 -5.33
CA SER A 412 7.15 -22.78 -4.31
C SER A 412 8.66 -22.47 -4.29
N ALA A 413 9.24 -22.01 -5.40
CA ALA A 413 10.63 -21.58 -5.48
C ALA A 413 10.91 -20.28 -4.69
N GLU A 414 9.97 -19.32 -4.67
CA GLU A 414 10.14 -18.03 -3.99
C GLU A 414 9.43 -17.98 -2.64
N LEU A 415 8.34 -18.75 -2.50
CA LEU A 415 7.47 -18.81 -1.34
C LEU A 415 7.09 -20.28 -1.04
N PRO A 416 8.04 -21.10 -0.56
CA PRO A 416 7.80 -22.48 -0.19
C PRO A 416 6.65 -22.61 0.82
N LEU A 417 5.73 -23.54 0.53
CA LEU A 417 4.63 -23.86 1.42
C LEU A 417 5.14 -24.68 2.62
N VAL A 418 4.79 -24.22 3.82
CA VAL A 418 4.90 -24.95 5.06
C VAL A 418 3.48 -25.24 5.54
N ALA A 419 3.06 -26.48 5.33
CA ALA A 419 1.75 -26.97 5.73
C ALA A 419 1.69 -27.14 7.25
N THR A 420 0.75 -26.45 7.91
CA THR A 420 0.59 -26.50 9.36
C THR A 420 -0.75 -27.07 9.80
N TYR A 421 -1.67 -27.30 8.85
CA TYR A 421 -2.94 -27.98 9.09
C TYR A 421 -3.49 -28.60 7.80
N THR A 422 -4.47 -29.49 7.91
CA THR A 422 -5.26 -30.00 6.78
C THR A 422 -6.68 -29.46 6.84
N LEU A 423 -7.35 -29.40 5.67
CA LEU A 423 -8.76 -29.04 5.57
C LEU A 423 -9.59 -30.27 5.26
N LYS A 424 -10.64 -30.50 6.05
CA LYS A 424 -11.71 -31.44 5.71
C LYS A 424 -13.00 -30.65 5.46
N PRO A 425 -13.56 -30.67 4.24
CA PRO A 425 -14.85 -30.06 3.98
C PRO A 425 -15.92 -30.62 4.92
N THR A 426 -16.80 -29.77 5.45
CA THR A 426 -17.96 -30.22 6.23
C THR A 426 -19.25 -29.93 5.47
N GLY A 427 -20.02 -30.97 5.18
CA GLY A 427 -21.30 -30.91 4.47
C GLY A 427 -21.18 -31.03 2.94
N SER A 428 -22.31 -31.32 2.28
CA SER A 428 -22.46 -31.26 0.82
C SER A 428 -22.79 -29.83 0.37
N LEU A 429 -22.37 -29.47 -0.84
CA LEU A 429 -22.72 -28.18 -1.42
C LEU A 429 -24.12 -28.25 -2.04
N GLU A 430 -25.13 -27.79 -1.31
CA GLU A 430 -26.51 -27.77 -1.79
C GLU A 430 -26.79 -26.58 -2.73
N GLY A 431 -27.79 -26.75 -3.60
CA GLY A 431 -28.33 -25.67 -4.43
C GLY A 431 -27.45 -25.20 -5.58
N LEU A 432 -26.56 -26.06 -6.09
CA LEU A 432 -25.72 -25.79 -7.26
C LEU A 432 -26.48 -25.93 -8.58
N THR A 433 -27.38 -26.91 -8.66
CA THR A 433 -28.26 -27.16 -9.81
C THR A 433 -29.17 -25.93 -10.00
N ASP A 434 -29.25 -25.40 -11.22
CA ASP A 434 -29.98 -24.17 -11.62
C ASP A 434 -29.28 -22.82 -11.41
N LYS A 435 -27.99 -22.82 -11.04
CA LYS A 435 -27.20 -21.60 -10.86
C LYS A 435 -26.37 -21.28 -12.10
N GLU A 436 -26.24 -19.99 -12.38
CA GLU A 436 -25.50 -19.46 -13.54
C GLU A 436 -24.22 -18.73 -13.15
N SER A 437 -24.11 -18.26 -11.90
CA SER A 437 -22.94 -17.58 -11.38
C SER A 437 -22.64 -17.96 -9.94
N PHE A 438 -21.38 -18.26 -9.67
CA PHE A 438 -20.90 -18.77 -8.38
C PHE A 438 -19.81 -17.87 -7.82
N PHE A 439 -19.90 -17.50 -6.55
CA PHE A 439 -18.79 -16.88 -5.82
C PHE A 439 -18.12 -17.90 -4.90
N TRP A 440 -16.79 -18.02 -5.06
CA TRP A 440 -15.97 -18.97 -4.34
C TRP A 440 -15.14 -18.28 -3.26
N SER A 441 -15.37 -18.66 -2.01
CA SER A 441 -14.62 -18.18 -0.84
C SER A 441 -13.24 -18.82 -0.71
N SER A 442 -13.05 -20.02 -1.27
CA SER A 442 -11.78 -20.73 -1.32
C SER A 442 -11.66 -21.59 -2.58
N GLY A 443 -10.41 -21.90 -2.96
CA GLY A 443 -10.15 -22.86 -4.05
C GLY A 443 -10.66 -24.26 -3.72
N SER A 444 -10.56 -24.70 -2.48
CA SER A 444 -11.06 -26.01 -2.03
C SER A 444 -12.58 -26.15 -2.18
N GLN A 445 -13.35 -25.08 -1.93
CA GLN A 445 -14.79 -25.05 -2.12
C GLN A 445 -15.15 -25.26 -3.60
N PHE A 446 -14.43 -24.60 -4.51
CA PHE A 446 -14.62 -24.81 -5.95
C PHE A 446 -14.25 -26.24 -6.37
N LEU A 447 -13.12 -26.78 -5.88
CA LEU A 447 -12.68 -28.12 -6.24
C LEU A 447 -13.70 -29.19 -5.81
N GLN A 448 -14.28 -29.07 -4.61
CA GLN A 448 -15.36 -29.93 -4.15
C GLN A 448 -16.59 -29.81 -5.07
N ALA A 449 -17.04 -28.58 -5.34
CA ALA A 449 -18.21 -28.35 -6.19
C ALA A 449 -18.02 -28.91 -7.60
N ALA A 450 -16.83 -28.73 -8.18
CA ALA A 450 -16.50 -29.22 -9.52
C ALA A 450 -16.43 -30.75 -9.60
N GLN A 451 -16.17 -31.44 -8.48
CA GLN A 451 -16.23 -32.89 -8.39
C GLN A 451 -17.67 -33.40 -8.22
N GLU A 452 -18.47 -32.73 -7.40
CA GLU A 452 -19.88 -33.08 -7.13
C GLU A 452 -20.81 -32.76 -8.32
N ALA A 453 -20.53 -31.66 -9.03
CA ALA A 453 -21.36 -31.12 -10.12
C ALA A 453 -20.49 -30.59 -11.29
N PRO A 454 -19.91 -31.46 -12.14
CA PRO A 454 -19.01 -31.05 -13.22
C PRO A 454 -19.61 -30.07 -14.24
N GLU A 455 -20.94 -30.02 -14.37
CA GLU A 455 -21.66 -29.11 -15.25
C GLU A 455 -21.44 -27.63 -14.92
N ILE A 456 -21.06 -27.31 -13.67
CA ILE A 456 -20.79 -25.93 -13.25
C ILE A 456 -19.57 -25.33 -13.96
N LEU A 457 -18.66 -26.16 -14.50
CA LEU A 457 -17.44 -25.69 -15.18
C LEU A 457 -17.72 -24.83 -16.41
N ASN A 458 -18.91 -24.94 -16.99
CA ASN A 458 -19.35 -24.11 -18.11
C ASN A 458 -20.09 -22.83 -17.68
N LYS A 459 -20.19 -22.55 -16.38
CA LYS A 459 -20.92 -21.40 -15.81
C LYS A 459 -19.98 -20.24 -15.47
N ASN A 460 -20.51 -19.19 -14.84
CA ASN A 460 -19.72 -18.03 -14.42
C ASN A 460 -19.18 -18.24 -13.00
N HIS A 461 -17.92 -17.88 -12.80
CA HIS A 461 -17.20 -18.02 -11.56
C HIS A 461 -16.61 -16.67 -11.16
N ALA A 462 -16.75 -16.37 -9.87
CA ALA A 462 -16.26 -15.18 -9.22
C ALA A 462 -15.47 -15.59 -7.98
N CYS A 463 -14.42 -14.84 -7.66
CA CYS A 463 -13.71 -15.00 -6.39
C CYS A 463 -12.91 -13.75 -6.04
N GLY A 464 -12.38 -13.72 -4.82
CA GLY A 464 -11.34 -12.76 -4.45
C GLY A 464 -10.05 -12.96 -5.25
N PRO A 465 -9.16 -11.96 -5.32
CA PRO A 465 -7.85 -12.11 -5.91
C PRO A 465 -6.96 -13.06 -5.08
N GLY A 466 -5.92 -13.61 -5.70
CA GLY A 466 -4.95 -14.49 -5.05
C GLY A 466 -5.19 -15.99 -5.35
N ASN A 467 -4.95 -16.85 -4.35
CA ASN A 467 -4.86 -18.31 -4.57
C ASN A 467 -6.15 -18.94 -5.07
N THR A 468 -7.32 -18.48 -4.59
CA THR A 468 -8.61 -19.03 -5.04
C THR A 468 -8.73 -18.92 -6.56
N TYR A 469 -8.46 -17.73 -7.12
CA TYR A 469 -8.44 -17.53 -8.57
C TYR A 469 -7.46 -18.48 -9.28
N LYS A 470 -6.24 -18.61 -8.75
CA LYS A 470 -5.20 -19.47 -9.35
C LYS A 470 -5.59 -20.96 -9.33
N VAL A 471 -6.19 -21.44 -8.25
CA VAL A 471 -6.70 -22.83 -8.13
C VAL A 471 -7.80 -23.09 -9.14
N ILE A 472 -8.82 -22.21 -9.20
CA ILE A 472 -9.94 -22.34 -10.13
C ILE A 472 -9.43 -22.37 -11.58
N ARG A 473 -8.59 -21.39 -11.93
CA ARG A 473 -7.99 -21.29 -13.26
C ARG A 473 -7.22 -22.55 -13.64
N ALA A 474 -6.27 -22.99 -12.81
CA ALA A 474 -5.45 -24.16 -13.11
C ALA A 474 -6.29 -25.44 -13.28
N TYR A 475 -7.32 -25.60 -12.44
CA TYR A 475 -8.25 -26.73 -12.57
C TYR A 475 -9.04 -26.68 -13.88
N MET A 476 -9.61 -25.53 -14.24
CA MET A 476 -10.37 -25.35 -15.48
C MET A 476 -9.49 -25.54 -16.72
N GLU A 477 -8.25 -25.05 -16.71
CA GLU A 477 -7.28 -25.24 -17.79
C GLU A 477 -6.97 -26.74 -17.97
N ASN A 478 -6.73 -27.47 -16.87
CA ASN A 478 -6.50 -28.92 -16.90
C ASN A 478 -7.71 -29.73 -17.41
N LYS A 479 -8.93 -29.19 -17.27
CA LYS A 479 -10.17 -29.79 -17.77
C LYS A 479 -10.56 -29.32 -19.18
N ASN A 480 -9.74 -28.49 -19.84
CA ASN A 480 -10.06 -27.84 -21.12
C ASN A 480 -11.40 -27.05 -21.08
N ALA A 481 -11.75 -26.49 -19.92
CA ALA A 481 -13.00 -25.76 -19.69
C ALA A 481 -12.76 -24.27 -19.40
N PHE A 482 -11.50 -23.80 -19.41
CA PHE A 482 -11.18 -22.42 -19.06
C PHE A 482 -11.61 -21.42 -20.14
N ASP A 483 -12.47 -20.48 -19.74
CA ASP A 483 -12.88 -19.31 -20.52
C ASP A 483 -12.59 -18.05 -19.68
N PRO A 484 -11.69 -17.16 -20.13
CA PRO A 484 -11.33 -15.96 -19.37
C PRO A 484 -12.51 -15.00 -19.16
N SER A 485 -13.57 -15.07 -19.97
CA SER A 485 -14.78 -14.26 -19.79
C SER A 485 -15.65 -14.73 -18.60
N ARG A 486 -15.46 -15.98 -18.16
CA ARG A 486 -16.26 -16.67 -17.12
C ARG A 486 -15.59 -16.77 -15.77
N LEU A 487 -14.31 -16.42 -15.62
CA LEU A 487 -13.65 -16.35 -14.32
C LEU A 487 -13.22 -14.91 -14.01
N ARG A 488 -13.91 -14.27 -13.08
CA ARG A 488 -13.71 -12.85 -12.75
C ARG A 488 -13.31 -12.63 -11.28
N ILE A 489 -12.52 -11.60 -11.07
CA ILE A 489 -12.06 -11.19 -9.73
C ILE A 489 -12.97 -10.07 -9.23
N PHE A 490 -13.43 -10.21 -8.00
CA PHE A 490 -14.12 -9.18 -7.22
C PHE A 490 -13.39 -8.97 -5.90
N LEU A 491 -13.68 -7.91 -5.15
CA LEU A 491 -13.05 -7.69 -3.84
C LEU A 491 -13.46 -8.76 -2.82
N ASP A 492 -14.75 -9.09 -2.83
CA ASP A 492 -15.41 -10.07 -1.98
C ASP A 492 -16.78 -10.43 -2.55
N GLN A 493 -17.55 -11.23 -1.81
CA GLN A 493 -18.87 -11.69 -2.22
C GLN A 493 -19.87 -10.53 -2.36
N ASP A 494 -19.77 -9.52 -1.49
CA ASP A 494 -20.70 -8.39 -1.48
C ASP A 494 -20.46 -7.49 -2.68
N ASP A 495 -19.20 -7.24 -3.02
CA ASP A 495 -18.80 -6.54 -4.25
C ASP A 495 -19.29 -7.27 -5.51
N TRP A 496 -19.15 -8.60 -5.55
CA TRP A 496 -19.69 -9.41 -6.64
C TRP A 496 -21.22 -9.29 -6.77
N ARG A 497 -21.96 -9.43 -5.66
CA ARG A 497 -23.43 -9.27 -5.65
C ARG A 497 -23.86 -7.88 -6.10
N LYS A 498 -23.21 -6.84 -5.59
CA LYS A 498 -23.47 -5.44 -5.95
C LYS A 498 -23.29 -5.21 -7.45
N GLN A 499 -22.27 -5.81 -8.06
CA GLN A 499 -21.94 -5.56 -9.47
C GLN A 499 -22.67 -6.48 -10.46
N CYS A 500 -23.09 -7.68 -10.06
CA CYS A 500 -23.63 -8.69 -10.97
C CYS A 500 -25.14 -8.95 -10.83
N THR A 501 -25.83 -8.35 -9.86
CA THR A 501 -27.30 -8.49 -9.72
C THR A 501 -28.00 -7.48 -10.63
N LYS A 502 -28.99 -7.96 -11.39
CA LYS A 502 -29.81 -7.15 -12.33
C LYS A 502 -30.62 -6.04 -11.67
#